data_AF-A0A961CHF0-F1
#
_entry.id   AF-A0A961CHF0-F1
#
_cell.length_a   1.000
_cell.length_b   1.000
_cell.length_c   1.000
_cell.angle_alpha   90.00
_cell.angle_beta   90.00
_cell.angle_gamma   90.00
#
_symmetry.space_group_name_H-M   'P 1'
#
loop_
_entity.id
_entity.type
_entity.pdbx_description
1 polymer ?
#
loop_
_entity_poly.entity_id
_entity_poly.type
_entity_poly.pdbx_seq_one_letter_code
_entity_poly.pdbx_strand_id
1 'polypeptide(L)' 'AYVRSWAAAGVDPARTGLAPTIAIPRALERAGLTLDDVDLHEINEAFASMTVGCIDVLGL' A
#
# COMPACT_ATOMS: atom_id res chain seq x y z
N ALA A 1 -0.11 21.18 -1.40
CA ALA A 1 0.02 19.74 -1.74
C ALA A 1 -0.96 19.41 -2.85
N TYR A 2 -0.67 18.43 -3.71
CA TYR A 2 -1.59 17.93 -4.73
C TYR A 2 -1.57 16.40 -4.75
N VAL A 3 -2.68 15.79 -5.16
CA VAL A 3 -2.82 14.33 -5.26
C VAL A 3 -2.26 13.87 -6.62
N ARG A 4 -1.20 13.05 -6.62
CA ARG A 4 -0.60 12.51 -7.86
C ARG A 4 -1.40 11.36 -8.45
N SER A 5 -1.90 10.47 -7.60
CA SER A 5 -2.65 9.29 -8.02
C SER A 5 -3.49 8.74 -6.87
N TRP A 6 -4.39 7.82 -7.20
CA TRP A 6 -5.14 7.03 -6.24
C TRP A 6 -5.40 5.64 -6.83
N ALA A 7 -5.62 4.65 -5.97
CA ALA A 7 -5.98 3.30 -6.38
C ALA A 7 -6.86 2.62 -5.34
N ALA A 8 -7.63 1.63 -5.81
CA ALA A 8 -8.38 0.71 -4.97
C ALA A 8 -8.06 -0.72 -5.40
N ALA A 9 -8.13 -1.65 -4.44
CA ALA A 9 -7.97 -3.07 -4.67
C ALA A 9 -9.00 -3.84 -3.84
N GLY A 10 -9.73 -4.75 -4.50
CA GLY A 10 -10.54 -5.75 -3.83
C GLY A 10 -9.69 -6.99 -3.55
N VAL A 11 -9.86 -7.58 -2.37
CA VAL A 11 -9.21 -8.83 -1.97
C VAL A 11 -10.25 -9.75 -1.31
N ASP A 12 -9.89 -11.02 -1.12
CA ASP A 12 -10.69 -11.93 -0.31
C ASP A 12 -10.96 -11.30 1.08
N PRO A 13 -12.21 -11.29 1.58
CA PRO A 13 -12.54 -10.69 2.87
C PRO A 13 -11.69 -11.22 4.05
N ALA A 14 -11.31 -12.50 4.03
CA ALA A 14 -10.44 -13.09 5.05
C ALA A 14 -9.01 -12.52 5.02
N ARG A 15 -8.63 -11.83 3.95
CA ARG A 15 -7.31 -11.22 3.72
C ARG A 15 -7.38 -9.70 3.60
N THR A 16 -8.47 -9.07 4.06
CA THR A 16 -8.74 -7.64 3.84
C THR A 16 -7.57 -6.72 4.23
N GLY A 17 -6.85 -7.02 5.31
CA GLY A 17 -5.72 -6.19 5.75
C GLY A 17 -4.47 -6.28 4.89
N LEU A 18 -4.43 -7.16 3.88
CA LEU A 18 -3.37 -7.20 2.87
C LEU A 18 -3.73 -6.38 1.62
N ALA A 19 -4.90 -5.72 1.57
CA ALA A 19 -5.26 -4.85 0.46
C ALA A 19 -4.19 -3.77 0.12
N PRO A 20 -3.46 -3.16 1.09
CA PRO A 20 -2.41 -2.20 0.79
C PRO A 20 -1.29 -2.75 -0.09
N THR A 21 -0.98 -4.04 0.01
CA THR A 21 0.05 -4.72 -0.80
C THR A 21 -0.23 -4.66 -2.30
N ILE A 22 -1.49 -4.45 -2.70
CA ILE A 22 -1.90 -4.31 -4.10
C ILE A 22 -2.23 -2.84 -4.43
N ALA A 23 -2.87 -2.13 -3.50
CA ALA A 23 -3.30 -0.75 -3.74
C ALA A 23 -2.11 0.23 -3.83
N ILE A 24 -1.08 0.06 -3.00
CA ILE A 24 0.10 0.94 -2.99
C ILE A 24 0.88 0.83 -4.31
N PRO A 25 1.30 -0.37 -4.78
CA PRO A 25 2.00 -0.48 -6.06
C PRO A 25 1.19 0.07 -7.23
N ARG A 26 -0.13 -0.16 -7.24
CA ARG A 26 -1.02 0.36 -8.29
C ARG A 26 -1.12 1.88 -8.27
N ALA A 27 -1.12 2.52 -7.11
CA ALA A 27 -1.11 3.97 -7.00
C ALA A 27 0.23 4.55 -7.49
N LEU A 28 1.34 3.93 -7.12
CA LEU A 28 2.68 4.35 -7.55
C LEU A 28 2.88 4.19 -9.06
N GLU A 29 2.47 3.05 -9.63
CA GLU A 29 2.48 2.82 -11.09
C GLU A 29 1.72 3.91 -11.84
N ARG A 30 0.52 4.30 -11.36
CA ARG A 30 -0.28 5.39 -11.95
C ARG A 30 0.39 6.76 -11.83
N ALA A 31 1.22 6.95 -10.81
CA ALA A 31 2.02 8.17 -10.63
C ALA A 31 3.36 8.14 -11.39
N GLY A 32 3.73 7.00 -11.98
CA GLY A 32 5.06 6.79 -12.58
C GLY A 32 6.19 6.76 -11.55
N LEU A 33 5.91 6.25 -10.34
CA LEU A 33 6.84 6.16 -9.21
C LEU A 33 7.09 4.71 -8.80
N THR A 34 8.16 4.50 -8.06
CA THR A 34 8.53 3.25 -7.37
C THR A 34 8.39 3.42 -5.85
N LEU A 35 8.56 2.33 -5.09
CA LEU A 35 8.54 2.39 -3.62
C LEU A 35 9.69 3.23 -3.06
N ASP A 36 10.86 3.20 -3.72
CA ASP A 36 12.06 3.94 -3.32
C ASP A 36 11.93 5.46 -3.54
N ASP A 37 10.98 5.90 -4.38
CA ASP A 37 10.70 7.32 -4.62
C ASP A 37 9.83 7.96 -3.52
N VAL A 38 9.41 7.18 -2.51
CA VAL A 38 8.51 7.61 -1.44
C VAL A 38 9.27 7.73 -0.12
N ASP A 39 9.44 8.96 0.36
CA ASP A 39 10.17 9.23 1.62
C ASP A 39 9.45 8.68 2.87
N LEU A 40 8.11 8.59 2.84
CA LEU A 40 7.29 8.16 3.97
C LEU A 40 6.07 7.37 3.51
N HIS A 41 5.92 6.15 4.02
CA HIS A 41 4.75 5.31 3.82
C HIS A 41 3.85 5.35 5.06
N GLU A 42 2.71 6.02 4.93
CA GLU A 42 1.65 6.02 5.95
C GLU A 42 0.68 4.87 5.66
N ILE A 43 0.86 3.75 6.38
CA ILE A 43 0.00 2.57 6.27
C ILE A 43 -0.85 2.49 7.54
N ASN A 44 -2.17 2.48 7.38
CA ASN A 44 -3.07 2.41 8.52
C ASN A 44 -2.91 1.11 9.33
N GLU A 45 -2.66 1.26 10.62
CA GLU A 45 -2.47 0.15 11.56
C GLU A 45 -3.79 -0.31 12.19
N ALA A 46 -4.73 -0.79 11.39
CA ALA A 46 -5.97 -1.37 11.92
C ALA A 46 -5.68 -2.50 12.92
N PHE A 47 -4.65 -3.31 12.62
CA PHE A 47 -4.06 -4.32 13.51
C PHE A 47 -2.58 -4.49 13.17
N ALA A 48 -1.73 -4.71 14.17
CA ALA A 48 -0.27 -4.83 14.00
C ALA A 48 0.13 -5.92 12.98
N SER A 49 -0.55 -7.06 12.98
CA SER A 49 -0.25 -8.17 12.04
C SER A 49 -0.45 -7.78 10.58
N MET A 50 -1.40 -6.88 10.29
CA MET A 50 -1.70 -6.45 8.93
C MET A 50 -0.62 -5.49 8.42
N THR A 51 -0.19 -4.54 9.26
CA THR A 51 0.90 -3.61 8.92
C THR A 51 2.21 -4.35 8.71
N VAL A 52 2.58 -5.25 9.64
CA VAL A 52 3.78 -6.08 9.50
C VAL A 52 3.72 -6.91 8.21
N GLY A 53 2.58 -7.53 7.92
CA GLY A 53 2.40 -8.28 6.68
C GLY A 53 2.51 -7.41 5.42
N CYS A 54 2.04 -6.16 5.47
CA CYS A 54 2.18 -5.24 4.34
C CYS A 54 3.63 -4.81 4.13
N ILE A 55 4.37 -4.50 5.21
CA ILE A 55 5.79 -4.13 5.16
C ILE A 55 6.62 -5.27 4.57
N ASP A 56 6.42 -6.50 5.07
CA ASP A 56 7.14 -7.68 4.59
C ASP A 56 6.91 -7.95 3.09
N VAL A 57 5.65 -7.88 2.64
CA VAL A 57 5.31 -8.10 1.22
C VAL A 57 5.81 -6.98 0.31
N LEU A 58 5.83 -5.74 0.78
CA LEU A 58 6.27 -4.58 0.00
C LEU A 58 7.79 -4.37 0.05
N GLY A 59 8.49 -5.00 0.99
CA GLY A 59 9.93 -4.81 1.18
C GLY A 59 10.28 -3.43 1.73
N LEU A 60 9.45 -2.91 2.63
CA LEU A 60 9.63 -1.60 3.28
C LEU A 60 10.44 -1.67 4.57
#